data_AF-A0AAI9HQZ9-F1
#
_entry.id   AF-A0AAI9HQZ9-F1
#
_cell.length_a   1.000
_cell.length_b   1.000
_cell.length_c   1.000
_cell.angle_alpha   90.00
_cell.angle_beta   90.00
_cell.angle_gamma   90.00
#
_symmetry.space_group_name_H-M   'P 1'
#
loop_
_entity.id
_entity.type
_entity.pdbx_description
1 polymer ?
#
loop_
_entity_poly.entity_id
_entity_poly.type
_entity_poly.pdbx_seq_one_letter_code
_entity_poly.pdbx_strand_id
1 'polypeptide(L)' 'MMQTLAAILKKVSDEGDNTAQTLCDLMPLSYAEIYEKYHDVISDDEARTLFQQAQRQKKKIGLLMRK' A
#
# COMPACT_ATOMS: atom_id res chain seq x y z
N MET A 1 -12.54 -12.03 9.56
CA MET A 1 -12.68 -11.78 8.11
C MET A 1 -11.44 -11.01 7.66
N MET A 2 -10.65 -11.56 6.73
CA MET A 2 -9.54 -10.80 6.11
C MET A 2 -10.15 -9.71 5.24
N GLN A 3 -9.84 -8.44 5.49
CA GLN A 3 -10.21 -7.37 4.56
C GLN A 3 -9.43 -7.53 3.26
N THR A 4 -10.09 -7.37 2.12
CA THR A 4 -9.43 -7.44 0.81
C THR A 4 -8.54 -6.21 0.61
N LEU A 5 -7.44 -6.36 -0.14
CA LEU A 5 -6.53 -5.24 -0.44
C LEU A 5 -7.27 -4.01 -0.99
N ALA A 6 -8.29 -4.24 -1.82
CA ALA A 6 -9.11 -3.16 -2.38
C ALA A 6 -9.91 -2.40 -1.29
N ALA A 7 -10.39 -3.09 -0.27
CA ALA A 7 -11.08 -2.45 0.87
C ALA A 7 -10.09 -1.64 1.71
N ILE A 8 -8.89 -2.17 1.95
CA ILE A 8 -7.83 -1.47 2.67
C ILE A 8 -7.39 -0.23 1.89
N LEU A 9 -7.17 -0.36 0.58
CA LEU A 9 -6.83 0.76 -0.30
C LEU A 9 -7.93 1.81 -0.34
N LYS A 10 -9.20 1.42 -0.34
CA LYS A 10 -10.31 2.37 -0.27
C LYS A 10 -10.37 3.14 1.05
N LYS A 11 -9.84 2.60 2.15
CA LYS A 11 -9.72 3.31 3.43
C LYS A 11 -8.58 4.34 3.43
N VAL A 12 -7.48 4.03 2.76
CA VAL A 12 -6.27 4.89 2.74
C VAL A 12 -6.20 5.83 1.53
N SER A 13 -7.02 5.57 0.52
CA SER A 13 -7.23 6.40 -0.65
C SER A 13 -8.35 7.37 -0.33
N ASP A 14 -8.01 8.65 -0.17
CA ASP A 14 -8.99 9.72 -0.01
C ASP A 14 -9.93 9.76 -1.23
N GLU A 15 -11.15 10.29 -1.09
CA GLU A 15 -12.33 10.08 -1.98
C GLU A 15 -12.17 10.40 -3.49
N GLY A 16 -10.99 10.83 -3.94
CA GLY A 16 -10.66 11.06 -5.34
C GLY A 16 -9.41 10.34 -5.86
N ASP A 17 -8.67 9.62 -5.01
CA ASP A 17 -7.40 9.03 -5.39
C ASP A 17 -7.56 7.66 -6.07
N ASN A 18 -6.74 7.44 -7.09
CA ASN A 18 -6.70 6.17 -7.78
C ASN A 18 -5.93 5.19 -6.89
N THR A 19 -6.54 4.08 -6.47
CA THR A 19 -5.88 3.09 -5.58
C THR A 19 -4.51 2.61 -6.08
N ALA A 20 -4.25 2.69 -7.38
CA ALA A 20 -2.95 2.46 -8.00
C ALA A 20 -1.91 3.55 -7.65
N GLN A 21 -2.31 4.81 -7.60
CA GLN A 21 -1.48 5.95 -7.17
C GLN A 21 -1.06 5.77 -5.71
N THR A 22 -2.02 5.43 -4.84
CA THR A 22 -1.72 5.16 -3.43
C THR A 22 -0.67 4.05 -3.27
N LEU A 23 -0.77 2.95 -4.02
CA LEU A 23 0.26 1.91 -3.97
C LEU A 23 1.64 2.40 -4.46
N CYS A 24 1.67 3.26 -5.48
CA CYS A 24 2.92 3.87 -5.95
C CYS A 24 3.55 4.77 -4.88
N ASP A 25 2.74 5.56 -4.19
CA ASP A 25 3.19 6.45 -3.12
C ASP A 25 3.65 5.68 -1.87
N LEU A 26 3.16 4.46 -1.68
CA LEU A 26 3.60 3.53 -0.63
C LEU A 26 4.91 2.78 -0.98
N MET A 27 5.30 2.70 -2.26
CA MET A 27 6.54 2.00 -2.67
C MET A 27 7.85 2.55 -2.06
N PRO A 28 8.03 3.88 -1.91
CA PRO A 28 9.21 4.43 -1.25
C PRO A 28 9.14 4.33 0.28
N LEU A 29 7.95 4.15 0.86
CA LEU A 29 7.74 4.17 2.30
C LEU A 29 8.07 2.83 2.96
N SER A 30 8.57 2.93 4.19
CA SER A 30 8.75 1.80 5.10
C SER A 30 7.42 1.42 5.77
N TYR A 31 7.34 0.20 6.30
CA TYR A 31 6.17 -0.25 7.05
C TYR A 31 5.83 0.69 8.22
N ALA A 32 6.83 1.22 8.92
CA ALA A 32 6.62 2.15 10.03
C ALA A 32 5.96 3.45 9.56
N GLU A 33 6.42 4.03 8.45
CA GLU A 33 5.82 5.24 7.86
C GLU A 33 4.39 4.99 7.36
N ILE A 34 4.13 3.83 6.76
CA ILE A 34 2.78 3.45 6.32
C ILE A 34 1.86 3.28 7.53
N TYR A 35 2.33 2.60 8.58
CA TYR A 35 1.55 2.43 9.79
C TYR A 35 1.29 3.78 10.46
N GLU A 36 2.31 4.60 10.68
CA GLU A 36 2.15 5.92 11.29
C GLU A 36 1.17 6.81 10.51
N LYS A 37 1.22 6.79 9.18
CA LYS A 37 0.33 7.61 8.33
C LYS A 37 -1.13 7.16 8.35
N TYR A 38 -1.40 5.87 8.58
CA TYR A 38 -2.74 5.30 8.45
C TYR A 38 -3.25 4.56 9.70
N HIS A 39 -2.51 4.58 10.81
CA HIS A 39 -2.84 3.83 12.03
C HIS A 39 -4.23 4.15 12.60
N ASP A 40 -4.74 5.36 12.35
CA ASP A 40 -6.09 5.78 12.72
C ASP A 40 -7.20 5.11 11.89
N VAL A 41 -6.87 4.63 10.69
CA VAL A 41 -7.84 4.14 9.69
C VAL A 41 -7.67 2.65 9.40
N ILE A 42 -6.45 2.12 9.55
CA ILE A 42 -6.09 0.73 9.27
C ILE A 42 -5.39 0.09 10.47
N SER A 43 -5.63 -1.20 10.62
CA SER A 43 -4.94 -2.04 11.60
C SER A 43 -3.52 -2.41 11.18
N ASP A 44 -2.74 -2.94 12.12
CA ASP A 44 -1.37 -3.43 11.90
C ASP A 44 -1.27 -4.44 10.74
N ASP A 45 -2.18 -5.42 10.71
CA ASP A 45 -2.26 -6.43 9.66
C ASP A 45 -2.60 -5.82 8.30
N GLU A 46 -3.43 -4.78 8.27
CA GLU A 46 -3.80 -4.07 7.05
C GLU A 46 -2.61 -3.22 6.53
N ALA A 47 -1.88 -2.55 7.41
CA ALA A 47 -0.65 -1.83 7.08
C ALA A 47 0.44 -2.78 6.55
N ARG A 48 0.60 -3.95 7.19
CA ARG A 48 1.52 -5.00 6.73
C ARG A 48 1.14 -5.50 5.34
N THR A 49 -0.16 -5.67 5.08
CA THR A 49 -0.67 -6.07 3.77
C THR A 49 -0.37 -5.02 2.70
N LEU A 50 -0.58 -3.73 2.98
CA LEU A 50 -0.24 -2.63 2.06
C LEU A 50 1.26 -2.61 1.76
N PHE A 51 2.11 -2.68 2.79
CA PHE A 51 3.56 -2.70 2.63
C PHE A 51 4.03 -3.86 1.74
N GLN A 52 3.52 -5.07 1.97
CA GLN A 52 3.87 -6.24 1.15
C GLN A 52 3.48 -6.05 -0.32
N GLN A 53 2.33 -5.43 -0.60
CA GLN A 53 1.88 -5.19 -1.96
C GLN A 53 2.70 -4.09 -2.66
N ALA A 54 3.01 -3.01 -1.96
CA ALA A 54 3.90 -1.96 -2.46
C ALA A 54 5.29 -2.53 -2.80
N GLN A 55 5.87 -3.37 -1.94
CA GLN A 55 7.14 -4.04 -2.23
C GLN A 55 7.06 -5.03 -3.40
N ARG A 56 5.95 -5.75 -3.56
CA ARG A 56 5.72 -6.63 -4.72
C ARG A 56 5.63 -5.83 -6.02
N GLN A 57 4.93 -4.70 -6.03
CA GLN A 57 4.89 -3.81 -7.19
C GLN A 57 6.27 -3.23 -7.51
N LYS A 58 7.00 -2.75 -6.50
CA LYS A 58 8.38 -2.26 -6.65
C LYS A 58 9.29 -3.31 -7.28
N LYS A 59 9.21 -4.56 -6.82
CA LYS A 59 9.96 -5.68 -7.43
C LYS A 59 9.53 -5.92 -8.88
N LYS A 60 8.24 -5.90 -9.18
CA LYS A 60 7.72 -6.12 -10.55
C LYS A 60 8.18 -5.01 -11.51
N ILE A 61 8.14 -3.75 -11.09
CA ILE A 61 8.59 -2.59 -11.87
C ILE A 61 10.11 -2.62 -12.04
N GLY A 62 10.86 -2.87 -10.95
CA GLY A 62 12.32 -3.00 -11.01
C GLY A 62 12.80 -4.17 -11.88
N LEU A 63 12.00 -5.24 -12.00
CA LEU A 63 12.28 -6.34 -12.92
C LEU A 63 11.97 -5.96 -14.38
N LEU A 64 10.97 -5.10 -14.61
CA LEU A 64 10.61 -4.60 -15.93
C LEU A 64 11.67 -3.65 -16.49
N MET A 65 12.29 -2.83 -15.64
CA MET A 65 13.34 -1.87 -16.01
C MET A 65 14.72 -2.51 -16.27
N ARG A 66 14.87 -3.82 -16.06
CA ARG A 66 16.13 -4.58 -16.27
C ARG A 66 16.11 -5.48 -17.52
N LYS A 67 15.07 -5.40 -18.35
CA LYS A 67 14.97 -6.09 -19.64
C LYS A 67 15.14 -5.10 -20.79
#